data_AF-A0A236N1D5-F1
#
_entry.id   AF-A0A236N1D5-F1
#
_cell.length_a   1.000
_cell.length_b   1.000
_cell.length_c   1.000
_cell.angle_alpha   90.00
_cell.angle_beta   90.00
_cell.angle_gamma   90.00
#
_symmetry.space_group_name_H-M   'P 1'
#
loop_
_entity.id
_entity.type
_entity.pdbx_description
1 polymer ?
#
loop_
_entity_poly.entity_id
_entity_poly.type
_entity_poly.pdbx_seq_one_letter_code
_entity_poly.pdbx_strand_id
1 'polypeptide(L)'
;MSAQVSLELHHRISQFLFHEASLLDDWKFRDWLAQLDEEIRYTMRTTVNAQTRDRRKGVQPPTTWIFNDTKDQLERRIARLETGMAWAEEPPSRTRHLISNCQVSETDIPNVFAVRVNYLLYRAQKERDETFYVGTRFDKVRRLEDDNWRLLERDIVLDQAVITSHNLSVLF
;
A
#
# COMPACT_ATOMS: atom_id res chain seq x y z
N MET A 1 -14.67 -6.28 20.08
CA MET A 1 -13.42 -6.92 19.67
C MET A 1 -13.74 -7.66 18.37
N SER A 2 -13.07 -7.35 17.27
CA SER A 2 -13.26 -8.12 16.03
C SER A 2 -12.99 -9.59 16.33
N ALA A 3 -13.87 -10.48 15.86
CA ALA A 3 -13.63 -11.91 15.95
C ALA A 3 -12.30 -12.24 15.28
N GLN A 4 -11.46 -13.04 15.94
CA GLN A 4 -10.21 -13.52 15.37
C GLN A 4 -10.54 -14.50 14.24
N VAL A 5 -9.94 -14.32 13.08
CA VAL A 5 -10.06 -15.26 11.96
C VAL A 5 -9.31 -16.57 12.25
N SER A 6 -9.59 -17.62 11.48
CA SER A 6 -8.84 -18.87 11.58
C SER A 6 -7.36 -18.66 11.24
N LEU A 7 -6.48 -19.50 11.83
CA LEU A 7 -5.05 -19.47 11.55
C LEU A 7 -4.73 -19.69 10.07
N GLU A 8 -5.47 -20.58 9.41
CA GLU A 8 -5.33 -20.85 7.99
C GLU A 8 -5.65 -19.61 7.16
N LEU A 9 -6.79 -18.95 7.43
CA LEU A 9 -7.20 -17.74 6.71
C LEU A 9 -6.19 -16.61 6.92
N HIS A 10 -5.74 -16.41 8.17
CA HIS A 10 -4.69 -15.43 8.49
C HIS A 10 -3.40 -15.71 7.70
N HIS A 11 -2.96 -16.96 7.66
CA HIS A 11 -1.77 -17.35 6.93
C HIS A 11 -1.91 -17.10 5.42
N ARG A 12 -3.03 -17.49 4.81
CA ARG A 12 -3.26 -17.29 3.36
C ARG A 12 -3.25 -15.82 2.97
N ILE A 13 -3.91 -14.97 3.75
CA ILE A 13 -3.91 -13.51 3.52
C ILE A 13 -2.50 -12.93 3.72
N SER A 14 -1.78 -13.38 4.76
CA SER A 14 -0.40 -12.94 5.00
C SER A 14 0.51 -13.31 3.82
N GLN A 15 0.41 -14.55 3.32
CA GLN A 15 1.18 -15.01 2.15
C GLN A 15 0.81 -14.24 0.89
N PHE A 16 -0.46 -13.90 0.68
CA PHE A 16 -0.88 -13.04 -0.42
C PHE A 16 -0.17 -11.67 -0.37
N LEU A 17 -0.14 -11.02 0.79
CA LEU A 17 0.52 -9.72 0.96
C LEU A 17 2.06 -9.81 0.85
N PHE A 18 2.67 -10.91 1.30
CA PHE A 18 4.11 -11.12 1.13
C PHE A 18 4.48 -11.38 -0.33
N HIS A 19 3.64 -12.13 -1.05
CA HIS A 19 3.83 -12.33 -2.48
C HIS A 19 3.67 -11.01 -3.24
N GLU A 20 2.66 -10.20 -2.92
CA GLU A 20 2.50 -8.85 -3.46
C GLU A 20 3.79 -8.02 -3.27
N ALA A 21 4.31 -7.96 -2.06
CA ALA A 21 5.57 -7.27 -1.74
C ALA A 21 6.74 -7.76 -2.60
N SER A 22 6.85 -9.08 -2.82
CA SER A 22 7.91 -9.65 -3.67
C SER A 22 7.79 -9.20 -5.13
N LEU A 23 6.56 -9.07 -5.67
CA LEU A 23 6.35 -8.62 -7.04
C LEU A 23 6.79 -7.16 -7.21
N LEU A 24 6.49 -6.31 -6.23
CA LEU A 24 6.94 -4.91 -6.23
C LEU A 24 8.46 -4.81 -6.14
N ASP A 25 9.07 -5.57 -5.22
CA ASP A 25 10.53 -5.57 -5.02
C ASP A 25 11.30 -6.11 -6.23
N ASP A 26 10.73 -7.09 -6.93
CA ASP A 26 11.31 -7.71 -8.13
C ASP A 26 10.93 -6.98 -9.43
N TRP A 27 10.28 -5.81 -9.35
CA TRP A 27 9.84 -5.02 -10.52
C TRP A 27 8.85 -5.75 -11.46
N LYS A 28 8.11 -6.73 -10.94
CA LYS A 28 7.06 -7.47 -11.66
C LYS A 28 5.72 -6.74 -11.59
N PHE A 29 5.69 -5.50 -12.08
CA PHE A 29 4.52 -4.62 -11.95
C PHE A 29 3.27 -5.11 -12.68
N ARG A 30 3.41 -5.85 -13.77
CA ARG A 30 2.27 -6.45 -14.49
C ARG A 30 1.62 -7.58 -13.69
N ASP A 31 2.44 -8.41 -13.04
CA ASP A 31 1.93 -9.45 -12.14
C ASP A 31 1.28 -8.83 -10.90
N TRP A 32 1.85 -7.72 -10.38
CA TRP A 32 1.25 -6.95 -9.29
C TRP A 32 -0.11 -6.35 -9.68
N LEU A 33 -0.24 -5.72 -10.86
CA LEU A 33 -1.52 -5.22 -11.38
C LEU A 33 -2.57 -6.32 -11.49
N ALA A 34 -2.15 -7.52 -11.90
CA ALA A 34 -3.05 -8.65 -11.99
C ALA A 34 -3.64 -9.01 -10.62
N GLN A 35 -2.94 -8.77 -9.49
CA GLN A 35 -3.45 -8.98 -8.14
C GLN A 35 -4.46 -7.94 -7.67
N LEU A 36 -4.65 -6.84 -8.40
CA LEU A 36 -5.60 -5.80 -8.03
C LEU A 36 -6.99 -6.12 -8.58
N ASP A 37 -7.99 -5.91 -7.73
CA ASP A 37 -9.39 -5.92 -8.15
C ASP A 37 -9.65 -4.80 -9.17
N GLU A 38 -10.59 -5.00 -10.10
CA GLU A 38 -10.94 -3.96 -11.08
C GLU A 38 -11.44 -2.68 -10.41
N GLU A 39 -12.06 -2.80 -9.24
CA GLU A 39 -12.60 -1.68 -8.46
C GLU A 39 -11.61 -1.16 -7.40
N ILE A 40 -10.32 -1.47 -7.51
CA ILE A 40 -9.29 -1.05 -6.54
C ILE A 40 -9.35 0.46 -6.27
N ARG A 41 -9.42 0.80 -4.98
CA ARG A 41 -9.10 2.14 -4.47
C ARG A 41 -7.74 2.13 -3.81
N TYR A 42 -6.80 2.85 -4.39
CA TYR A 42 -5.44 2.96 -3.88
C TYR A 42 -5.19 4.39 -3.40
N THR A 43 -5.19 4.59 -2.09
CA THR A 43 -5.25 5.92 -1.48
C THR A 43 -4.15 6.17 -0.46
N MET A 44 -3.72 7.43 -0.41
CA MET A 44 -2.81 7.95 0.62
C MET A 44 -3.11 9.44 0.78
N ARG A 45 -3.35 9.90 2.02
CA ARG A 45 -3.51 11.32 2.33
C ARG A 45 -2.26 11.89 2.99
N THR A 46 -2.08 13.20 2.88
CA THR A 46 -1.09 13.92 3.68
C THR A 46 -1.35 13.77 5.16
N THR A 47 -0.34 13.35 5.92
CA THR A 47 -0.39 13.34 7.39
C THR A 47 -0.21 14.76 7.92
N VAL A 48 -1.01 15.15 8.92
CA VAL A 48 -0.99 16.50 9.48
C VAL A 48 -0.68 16.51 10.98
N ASN A 49 0.11 17.50 11.40
CA ASN A 49 0.39 17.76 12.80
C ASN A 49 -0.75 18.57 13.42
N ALA A 50 -1.69 17.87 14.06
CA ALA A 50 -2.75 18.50 14.84
C ALA A 50 -2.39 18.48 16.32
N GLN A 51 -2.60 19.61 17.03
CA GLN A 51 -2.39 19.64 18.48
C GLN A 51 -3.41 18.74 19.18
N THR A 52 -3.02 18.11 20.30
CA THR A 52 -3.90 17.22 21.07
C THR A 52 -5.23 17.87 21.45
N ARG A 53 -5.21 19.18 21.76
CA ARG A 53 -6.43 19.95 22.07
C ARG A 53 -7.41 20.03 20.91
N ASP A 54 -6.92 20.13 19.67
CA ASP A 54 -7.74 20.27 18.47
C ASP A 54 -8.31 18.92 18.06
N ARG A 55 -7.49 17.85 18.16
CA ARG A 55 -7.95 16.47 17.99
C ARG A 55 -9.11 16.12 18.92
N ARG A 56 -9.04 16.52 20.20
CA ARG A 56 -10.12 16.30 21.18
C ARG A 56 -11.41 17.06 20.83
N LYS A 57 -11.32 18.14 20.07
CA LYS A 57 -12.46 18.93 19.58
C LYS A 57 -12.96 18.44 18.20
N GLY A 58 -12.37 17.39 17.65
CA GLY A 58 -12.66 16.90 16.30
C GLY A 58 -12.18 17.83 15.19
N VAL A 59 -11.37 18.85 15.51
CA VAL A 59 -10.81 19.77 14.52
C VAL A 59 -9.56 19.14 13.95
N GLN A 60 -9.62 18.78 12.67
CA GLN A 60 -8.48 18.26 11.93
C GLN A 60 -8.02 19.30 10.92
N PRO A 61 -6.70 19.55 10.79
CA PRO A 61 -6.17 20.34 9.69
C PRO A 61 -6.59 19.73 8.34
N PRO A 62 -6.75 20.56 7.29
CA PRO A 62 -7.08 20.07 5.96
C PRO A 62 -6.02 19.08 5.47
N THR A 63 -6.46 18.02 4.80
CA THR A 63 -5.59 17.04 4.14
C THR A 63 -5.84 17.03 2.64
N THR A 64 -4.84 16.64 1.86
CA THR A 64 -4.99 16.39 0.42
C THR A 64 -4.54 14.96 0.08
N TRP A 65 -4.86 14.53 -1.13
CA TRP A 65 -4.45 13.23 -1.66
C TRP A 65 -3.02 13.28 -2.18
N ILE A 66 -2.20 12.33 -1.75
CA ILE A 66 -0.91 11.98 -2.35
C ILE A 66 -1.15 10.93 -3.43
N PHE A 67 -1.89 9.88 -3.07
CA PHE A 67 -2.43 8.88 -3.98
C PHE A 67 -3.96 8.87 -3.85
N ASN A 68 -4.64 8.80 -4.99
CA ASN A 68 -6.07 8.55 -5.08
C ASN A 68 -6.33 7.95 -6.46
N ASP A 69 -5.82 6.73 -6.64
CA ASP A 69 -5.73 6.08 -7.94
C ASP A 69 -6.73 4.92 -8.05
N THR A 70 -7.35 4.82 -9.23
CA THR A 70 -8.06 3.63 -9.72
C THR A 70 -7.08 2.68 -10.43
N LYS A 71 -7.54 1.48 -10.79
CA LYS A 71 -6.72 0.52 -11.55
C LYS A 71 -6.16 1.09 -12.85
N ASP A 72 -6.99 1.78 -13.64
CA ASP A 72 -6.56 2.41 -14.89
C ASP A 72 -5.45 3.45 -14.66
N GLN A 73 -5.52 4.19 -13.56
CA GLN A 73 -4.50 5.18 -13.21
C GLN A 73 -3.20 4.50 -12.78
N LEU A 74 -3.29 3.42 -12.00
CA LEU A 74 -2.14 2.59 -11.63
C LEU A 74 -1.50 1.94 -12.87
N GLU A 75 -2.30 1.44 -13.80
CA GLU A 75 -1.81 0.87 -15.05
C GLU A 75 -1.02 1.91 -15.85
N ARG A 76 -1.52 3.14 -15.97
CA ARG A 76 -0.79 4.23 -16.67
C ARG A 76 0.53 4.56 -15.99
N ARG A 77 0.61 4.51 -14.65
CA ARG A 77 1.88 4.68 -13.93
C ARG A 77 2.86 3.59 -14.28
N ILE A 78 2.41 2.35 -14.34
CA ILE A 78 3.25 1.18 -14.68
C ILE A 78 3.68 1.23 -16.14
N ALA A 79 2.77 1.53 -17.06
CA ALA A 79 3.11 1.75 -18.46
C ALA A 79 4.18 2.84 -18.64
N ARG A 80 4.15 3.90 -17.81
CA ARG A 80 5.20 4.93 -17.81
C ARG A 80 6.55 4.37 -17.35
N LEU A 81 6.59 3.55 -16.30
CA LEU A 81 7.83 2.90 -15.82
C LEU A 81 8.45 2.02 -16.91
N GLU A 82 7.63 1.33 -17.71
CA GLU A 82 8.08 0.45 -18.80
C GLU A 82 8.68 1.20 -20.00
N THR A 83 8.45 2.52 -20.13
CA THR A 83 8.96 3.29 -21.29
C THR A 83 10.48 3.54 -21.26
N GLY A 84 11.13 3.39 -20.10
CA GLY A 84 12.50 3.87 -19.89
C GLY A 84 12.65 5.40 -19.87
N MET A 85 11.53 6.15 -19.96
CA MET A 85 11.51 7.62 -19.86
C MET A 85 11.01 8.10 -18.49
N ALA A 86 10.79 7.18 -17.55
CA ALA A 86 10.53 7.49 -16.16
C ALA A 86 11.85 7.85 -15.45
N TRP A 87 12.42 9.02 -15.74
CA TRP A 87 13.71 9.46 -15.20
C TRP A 87 13.84 9.43 -13.66
N ALA A 88 12.71 9.49 -12.95
CA ALA A 88 12.67 9.34 -11.50
C ALA A 88 13.05 7.93 -11.04
N GLU A 89 12.95 6.95 -11.92
CA GLU A 89 13.15 5.51 -11.70
C GLU A 89 14.13 4.93 -12.75
N GLU A 90 14.99 5.79 -13.31
CA GLU A 90 16.09 5.42 -14.21
C GLU A 90 17.42 5.97 -13.64
N PRO A 91 18.28 5.13 -13.05
CA PRO A 91 18.13 3.69 -12.88
C PRO A 91 17.05 3.32 -11.84
N PRO A 92 16.46 2.11 -11.95
CA PRO A 92 15.49 1.55 -11.02
C PRO A 92 15.85 1.70 -9.54
N SER A 93 14.89 2.16 -8.73
CA SER A 93 14.97 2.07 -7.28
C SER A 93 15.02 0.61 -6.83
N ARG A 94 15.94 0.32 -5.89
CA ARG A 94 15.94 -0.93 -5.12
C ARG A 94 14.99 -0.77 -3.96
N THR A 95 13.90 -1.53 -3.94
CA THR A 95 12.92 -1.48 -2.85
C THR A 95 12.96 -2.72 -1.99
N ARG A 96 12.50 -2.58 -0.73
CA ARG A 96 12.19 -3.69 0.15
C ARG A 96 10.95 -3.39 0.96
N HIS A 97 9.90 -4.17 0.75
CA HIS A 97 8.66 -4.07 1.52
C HIS A 97 8.67 -5.05 2.70
N LEU A 98 8.86 -4.54 3.91
CA LEU A 98 8.77 -5.29 5.15
C LEU A 98 7.36 -5.13 5.73
N ILE A 99 6.58 -6.20 5.70
CA ILE A 99 5.20 -6.23 6.21
C ILE A 99 5.18 -6.95 7.57
N SER A 100 4.57 -6.33 8.57
CA SER A 100 4.46 -6.90 9.92
C SER A 100 3.13 -6.53 10.58
N ASN A 101 2.89 -7.07 11.78
CA ASN A 101 1.71 -6.80 12.60
C ASN A 101 0.39 -7.05 11.85
N CYS A 102 0.34 -8.11 11.03
CA CYS A 102 -0.84 -8.45 10.24
C CYS A 102 -2.01 -8.84 11.13
N GLN A 103 -3.05 -8.01 11.10
CA GLN A 103 -4.32 -8.23 11.78
C GLN A 103 -5.40 -8.38 10.72
N VAL A 104 -6.16 -9.47 10.78
CA VAL A 104 -7.21 -9.79 9.81
C VAL A 104 -8.55 -9.88 10.55
N SER A 105 -9.57 -9.30 9.95
CA SER A 105 -10.95 -9.33 10.42
C SER A 105 -11.93 -9.55 9.27
N GLU A 106 -13.02 -10.24 9.54
CA GLU A 106 -14.14 -10.33 8.61
C GLU A 106 -14.81 -8.96 8.42
N THR A 107 -15.43 -8.76 7.26
CA THR A 107 -16.28 -7.60 6.99
C THR A 107 -17.75 -8.04 6.91
N ASP A 108 -18.64 -7.08 6.76
CA ASP A 108 -20.05 -7.31 6.43
C ASP A 108 -20.27 -7.82 5.00
N ILE A 109 -19.25 -7.72 4.14
CA ILE A 109 -19.29 -8.22 2.77
C ILE A 109 -18.69 -9.64 2.74
N PRO A 110 -19.45 -10.65 2.28
CA PRO A 110 -18.94 -12.02 2.16
C PRO A 110 -17.65 -12.10 1.34
N ASN A 111 -16.69 -12.92 1.81
CA ASN A 111 -15.38 -13.12 1.18
C ASN A 111 -14.50 -11.86 1.07
N VAL A 112 -14.86 -10.77 1.74
CA VAL A 112 -14.02 -9.58 1.87
C VAL A 112 -13.53 -9.47 3.31
N PHE A 113 -12.22 -9.29 3.46
CA PHE A 113 -11.55 -9.23 4.75
C PHE A 113 -10.83 -7.89 4.89
N ALA A 114 -10.99 -7.26 6.04
CA ALA A 114 -10.23 -6.07 6.39
C ALA A 114 -8.89 -6.52 7.00
N VAL A 115 -7.81 -5.94 6.51
CA VAL A 115 -6.46 -6.27 6.94
C VAL A 115 -5.76 -4.99 7.36
N ARG A 116 -5.18 -5.01 8.56
CA ARG A 116 -4.27 -3.96 9.02
C ARG A 116 -2.87 -4.53 9.07
N VAL A 117 -1.93 -3.84 8.45
CA VAL A 117 -0.49 -4.15 8.56
C VAL A 117 0.29 -2.90 8.89
N ASN A 118 1.42 -3.09 9.57
CA ASN A 118 2.48 -2.08 9.58
C ASN A 118 3.44 -2.41 8.43
N TYR A 119 3.94 -1.38 7.78
CA TYR A 119 4.95 -1.53 6.73
C TYR A 119 6.19 -0.68 7.02
N LEU A 120 7.34 -1.20 6.61
CA LEU A 120 8.55 -0.43 6.38
C LEU A 120 8.94 -0.68 4.93
N LEU A 121 8.91 0.37 4.12
CA LEU A 121 9.39 0.38 2.75
C LEU A 121 10.74 1.07 2.71
N TYR A 122 11.78 0.29 2.46
CA TYR A 122 13.11 0.83 2.16
C TYR A 122 13.21 1.07 0.65
N ARG A 123 13.73 2.24 0.27
CA ARG A 123 14.07 2.59 -1.10
C ARG A 123 15.50 3.07 -1.15
N ALA A 124 16.31 2.47 -2.00
CA ALA A 124 17.66 2.93 -2.33
C ALA A 124 17.79 3.20 -3.83
N GLN A 125 18.30 4.37 -4.19
CA GLN A 125 18.51 4.77 -5.57
C GLN A 125 19.88 5.39 -5.77
N LYS A 126 20.44 5.21 -6.98
CA LYS A 126 21.78 5.73 -7.34
C LYS A 126 22.82 5.30 -6.31
N GLU A 127 23.70 6.21 -5.90
CA GLU A 127 24.83 5.91 -5.01
C GLU A 127 24.52 6.07 -3.52
N ARG A 128 23.65 7.01 -3.13
CA ARG A 128 23.45 7.43 -1.73
C ARG A 128 22.03 7.88 -1.38
N ASP A 129 21.09 7.76 -2.31
CA ASP A 129 19.71 8.17 -2.05
C ASP A 129 19.00 7.02 -1.36
N GLU A 130 18.82 7.15 -0.05
CA GLU A 130 18.16 6.15 0.77
C GLU A 130 17.00 6.79 1.52
N THR A 131 15.84 6.15 1.45
CA THR A 131 14.63 6.60 2.13
C THR A 131 13.93 5.43 2.79
N PHE A 132 13.45 5.65 4.01
CA PHE A 132 12.52 4.76 4.68
C PHE A 132 11.13 5.42 4.71
N TYR A 133 10.13 4.69 4.23
CA TYR A 133 8.74 5.03 4.44
C TYR A 133 8.15 4.03 5.45
N VAL A 134 7.60 4.55 6.54
CA VAL A 134 7.06 3.72 7.62
C VAL A 134 5.64 4.15 7.89
N GLY A 135 4.77 3.18 8.15
CA GLY A 135 3.40 3.49 8.52
C GLY A 135 2.50 2.28 8.61
N THR A 136 1.21 2.51 8.42
CA THR A 136 0.15 1.50 8.46
C THR A 136 -0.55 1.45 7.11
N ARG A 137 -0.90 0.24 6.64
CA ARG A 137 -1.89 0.07 5.56
C ARG A 137 -3.16 -0.54 6.12
N PHE A 138 -4.29 -0.04 5.63
CA PHE A 138 -5.60 -0.63 5.81
C PHE A 138 -6.06 -1.15 4.46
N ASP A 139 -5.98 -2.46 4.30
CA ASP A 139 -6.31 -3.14 3.06
C ASP A 139 -7.68 -3.81 3.19
N LYS A 140 -8.41 -3.93 2.08
CA LYS A 140 -9.47 -4.93 1.92
C LYS A 140 -9.03 -5.93 0.87
N VAL A 141 -9.04 -7.21 1.26
CA VAL A 141 -8.72 -8.32 0.35
C VAL A 141 -9.97 -9.13 0.09
N ARG A 142 -10.20 -9.47 -1.18
CA ARG A 142 -11.34 -10.24 -1.65
C ARG A 142 -10.86 -11.64 -2.06
N ARG A 143 -11.50 -12.67 -1.53
CA ARG A 143 -11.35 -14.05 -2.01
C ARG A 143 -12.33 -14.28 -3.17
N LEU A 144 -11.81 -14.78 -4.29
CA LEU A 144 -12.57 -15.11 -5.49
C LEU A 144 -13.07 -16.57 -5.43
N GLU A 145 -13.93 -16.95 -6.39
CA GLU A 145 -14.54 -18.28 -6.46
C GLU A 145 -13.51 -19.40 -6.73
N ASP A 146 -12.43 -19.08 -7.43
CA ASP A 146 -11.31 -19.98 -7.74
C ASP A 146 -10.25 -20.02 -6.62
N ASP A 147 -10.59 -19.47 -5.44
CA ASP A 147 -9.74 -19.41 -4.25
C ASP A 147 -8.48 -18.52 -4.42
N ASN A 148 -8.46 -17.71 -5.48
CA ASN A 148 -7.50 -16.62 -5.65
C ASN A 148 -7.89 -15.39 -4.83
N TRP A 149 -6.92 -14.49 -4.67
CA TRP A 149 -7.05 -13.27 -3.87
C TRP A 149 -6.85 -12.03 -4.74
N ARG A 150 -7.62 -10.98 -4.43
CA ARG A 150 -7.48 -9.65 -5.03
C ARG A 150 -7.44 -8.58 -3.96
N LEU A 151 -6.63 -7.54 -4.18
CA LEU A 151 -6.65 -6.32 -3.39
C LEU A 151 -7.77 -5.42 -3.89
N LEU A 152 -8.75 -5.13 -3.04
CA LEU A 152 -9.93 -4.32 -3.36
C LEU A 152 -9.79 -2.87 -2.89
N GLU A 153 -9.10 -2.66 -1.78
CA GLU A 153 -8.88 -1.33 -1.22
C GLU A 153 -7.53 -1.32 -0.52
N ARG A 154 -6.81 -0.21 -0.63
CA ARG A 154 -5.62 0.09 0.13
C ARG A 154 -5.64 1.55 0.54
N ASP A 155 -5.74 1.79 1.84
CA ASP A 155 -5.53 3.10 2.44
C ASP A 155 -4.20 3.14 3.19
N ILE A 156 -3.28 3.95 2.71
CA ILE A 156 -1.92 4.05 3.23
C ILE A 156 -1.81 5.26 4.14
N VAL A 157 -1.42 5.01 5.37
CA VAL A 157 -0.98 6.03 6.32
C VAL A 157 0.53 6.05 6.31
N LEU A 158 1.12 7.19 5.96
CA LEU A 158 2.55 7.44 6.03
C LEU A 158 2.86 8.25 7.28
N ASP A 159 3.78 7.79 8.13
CA ASP A 159 4.16 8.45 9.39
C ASP A 159 5.13 9.63 9.15
N GLN A 160 4.83 10.45 8.14
CA GLN A 160 5.57 11.66 7.80
C GLN A 160 4.59 12.80 7.49
N ALA A 161 4.62 13.84 8.31
CA ALA A 161 3.88 15.07 8.02
C ALA A 161 4.52 15.88 6.88
N VAL A 162 5.85 15.82 6.78
CA VAL A 162 6.63 16.36 5.66
C VAL A 162 7.39 15.20 5.04
N ILE A 163 7.11 14.92 3.76
CA ILE A 163 7.84 13.90 3.01
C ILE A 163 9.24 14.45 2.71
N THR A 164 10.25 13.78 3.25
CA THR A 164 11.66 14.19 3.10
C THR A 164 12.28 13.68 1.81
N SER A 165 11.68 12.67 1.18
CA SER A 165 12.10 12.18 -0.12
C SER A 165 11.80 13.20 -1.21
N HIS A 166 12.68 13.29 -2.20
CA HIS A 166 12.50 14.19 -3.34
C HIS A 166 11.34 13.78 -4.26
N ASN A 167 10.84 12.54 -4.16
CA ASN A 167 9.63 12.06 -4.85
C ASN A 167 8.99 10.86 -4.12
N LEU A 168 7.80 10.46 -4.60
CA LEU A 168 7.12 9.21 -4.26
C LEU A 168 6.86 8.42 -5.55
N SER A 169 7.94 7.92 -6.13
CA SER A 169 7.92 7.20 -7.41
C SER A 169 7.72 5.68 -7.28
N VAL A 170 7.73 5.16 -6.04
CA VAL A 170 7.50 3.76 -5.69
C VAL A 170 6.06 3.51 -5.21
N LEU A 171 5.61 2.27 -5.29
CA LEU A 171 4.34 1.78 -4.75
C LEU A 171 4.53 1.32 -3.30
N PHE A 172 3.43 1.16 -2.56
CA PHE A 172 3.36 1.00 -1.10
C PHE A 172 2.46 -0.18 -0.71
#